data_AF-A0A973SA63-F1
#
_entry.id   AF-A0A973SA63-F1
#
_cell.length_a   1.000
_cell.length_b   1.000
_cell.length_c   1.000
_cell.angle_alpha   90.00
_cell.angle_beta   90.00
_cell.angle_gamma   90.00
#
_symmetry.space_group_name_H-M   'P 1'
#
loop_
_entity.id
_entity.type
_entity.pdbx_description
1 polymer ?
#
loop_
_entity_poly.entity_id
_entity_poly.type
_entity_poly.pdbx_seq_one_letter_code
_entity_poly.pdbx_strand_id
1 'polypeptide(L)'
;SRAQSGPVLPDAPAPRATGASLFTVDQPLRAPEASPKSREERRFSRADKNKNGRIESEELLGARRKAFAKLDKNGNGSLSFDEWATKTIDKFAVADRDRSGFLTRAEYATTAPPPPKRRACSCGPATNVASADD
;
A
#
# COMPACT_ATOMS: atom_id res chain seq x y z
N SER A 1 -32.27 -35.89 59.59
CA SER A 1 -32.61 -35.04 58.43
C SER A 1 -31.53 -35.17 57.37
N ARG A 2 -31.80 -35.88 56.27
CA ARG A 2 -30.81 -36.18 55.22
C ARG A 2 -31.44 -35.88 53.85
N ALA A 3 -30.63 -35.27 52.99
CA ALA A 3 -31.00 -34.58 51.75
C ALA A 3 -31.81 -35.44 50.77
N GLN A 4 -32.82 -34.83 50.15
CA GLN A 4 -33.49 -35.36 48.97
C GLN A 4 -32.53 -35.23 47.78
N SER A 5 -32.14 -36.37 47.22
CA SER A 5 -31.39 -36.49 45.96
C SER A 5 -32.27 -36.02 44.79
N GLY A 6 -31.81 -35.00 44.07
CA GLY A 6 -32.50 -34.45 42.89
C GLY A 6 -32.58 -35.44 41.71
N PRO A 7 -33.39 -35.13 40.67
CA PRO A 7 -33.61 -36.04 39.55
C PRO A 7 -32.32 -36.21 38.73
N VAL A 8 -32.00 -37.47 38.44
CA VAL A 8 -30.86 -37.87 37.61
C VAL A 8 -31.10 -37.39 36.17
N LEU A 9 -30.18 -36.61 35.63
CA LEU A 9 -30.21 -36.19 34.23
C LEU A 9 -30.02 -37.43 33.31
N PRO A 10 -30.69 -37.50 32.15
CA PRO A 10 -30.47 -38.58 31.20
C PRO A 10 -29.05 -38.53 30.63
N ASP A 11 -28.48 -39.71 30.37
CA ASP A 11 -27.15 -39.86 29.78
C ASP A 11 -27.05 -39.15 28.42
N ALA A 12 -25.88 -38.52 28.19
CA ALA A 12 -25.61 -37.82 26.94
C ALA A 12 -25.61 -38.82 25.76
N PRO A 13 -26.20 -38.47 24.60
CA PRO A 13 -26.13 -39.33 23.43
C PRO A 13 -24.68 -39.50 22.98
N ALA A 14 -24.32 -40.70 22.54
CA ALA A 14 -22.98 -41.03 22.06
C ALA A 14 -22.52 -40.02 20.99
N PRO A 15 -21.23 -39.62 20.99
CA PRO A 15 -20.73 -38.71 19.99
C PRO A 15 -20.93 -39.32 18.61
N ARG A 16 -21.66 -38.61 17.74
CA ARG A 16 -21.71 -38.94 16.31
C ARG A 16 -20.27 -38.93 15.82
N ALA A 17 -19.78 -40.10 15.41
CA ALA A 17 -18.49 -40.21 14.75
C ALA A 17 -18.48 -39.22 13.58
N THR A 18 -17.67 -38.17 13.71
CA THR A 18 -17.38 -37.23 12.63
C THR A 18 -16.57 -38.01 11.60
N GLY A 19 -17.29 -38.69 10.71
CA GLY A 19 -16.74 -39.23 9.48
C GLY A 19 -16.19 -38.08 8.63
N ALA A 20 -15.04 -38.35 8.02
CA ALA A 20 -14.20 -37.46 7.24
C ALA A 20 -13.43 -36.41 8.05
N SER A 21 -12.21 -36.82 8.43
CA SER A 21 -11.10 -35.89 8.62
C SER A 21 -11.02 -34.96 7.41
N LEU A 22 -11.44 -33.69 7.58
CA LEU A 22 -11.21 -32.62 6.60
C LEU A 22 -9.75 -32.14 6.60
N PHE A 23 -8.89 -32.80 7.37
CA PHE A 23 -7.46 -32.54 7.43
C PHE A 23 -6.67 -33.80 7.11
N THR A 24 -6.86 -34.34 5.91
CA THR A 24 -5.74 -35.05 5.24
C THR A 24 -4.70 -33.99 4.88
N VAL A 25 -3.77 -33.79 5.80
CA VAL A 25 -2.54 -33.01 5.61
C VAL A 25 -1.62 -33.75 4.65
N ASP A 26 -1.89 -33.66 3.34
CA ASP A 26 -0.89 -33.93 2.31
C ASP A 26 -1.07 -33.04 1.07
N GLN A 27 -1.46 -31.79 1.31
CA GLN A 27 -1.33 -30.76 0.30
C GLN A 27 -0.64 -29.58 0.98
N PRO A 28 0.54 -29.13 0.50
CA PRO A 28 1.12 -27.92 1.06
C PRO A 28 0.07 -26.82 0.92
N LEU A 29 -0.20 -26.10 2.01
CA LEU A 29 -1.12 -24.96 2.04
C LEU A 29 -0.59 -23.90 1.07
N ARG A 30 -0.89 -24.07 -0.21
CA ARG A 30 -0.49 -23.13 -1.24
C ARG A 30 -1.44 -21.95 -1.13
N ALA A 31 -0.88 -20.82 -0.71
CA ALA A 31 -1.62 -19.56 -0.73
C ALA A 31 -2.19 -19.36 -2.15
N PRO A 32 -3.45 -18.92 -2.28
CA PRO A 32 -4.01 -18.65 -3.59
C PRO A 32 -3.12 -17.65 -4.33
N GLU A 33 -2.64 -18.05 -5.50
CA GLU A 33 -1.83 -17.20 -6.38
C GLU A 33 -2.69 -16.01 -6.79
N ALA A 34 -2.36 -14.82 -6.28
CA ALA A 34 -3.05 -13.59 -6.66
C ALA A 34 -2.81 -13.36 -8.16
N SER A 35 -3.88 -13.39 -8.97
CA SER A 35 -3.78 -13.09 -10.39
C SER A 35 -3.13 -11.71 -10.59
N PRO A 36 -2.22 -11.55 -11.57
CA PRO A 36 -1.55 -10.29 -11.79
C PRO A 36 -2.55 -9.26 -12.32
N LYS A 37 -3.15 -8.48 -11.41
CA LYS A 37 -3.98 -7.33 -11.78
C LYS A 37 -3.23 -6.44 -12.76
N SER A 38 -3.89 -6.07 -13.85
CA SER A 38 -3.30 -5.20 -14.88
C SER A 38 -2.91 -3.85 -14.28
N ARG A 39 -2.03 -3.10 -14.96
CA ARG A 39 -1.60 -1.78 -14.48
C ARG A 39 -2.80 -0.83 -14.35
N GLU A 40 -3.76 -0.96 -15.26
CA GLU A 40 -5.00 -0.20 -15.37
C GLU A 40 -5.94 -0.58 -14.23
N GLU A 41 -6.08 -1.86 -13.93
CA GLU A 41 -6.89 -2.34 -12.80
C GLU A 41 -6.31 -1.87 -11.46
N ARG A 42 -4.98 -1.86 -11.31
CA ARG A 42 -4.31 -1.26 -10.13
C ARG A 42 -4.48 0.25 -10.05
N ARG A 43 -4.67 0.95 -11.17
CA ARG A 43 -4.97 2.40 -11.17
C ARG A 43 -6.44 2.62 -10.79
N PHE A 44 -7.34 1.84 -11.37
CA PHE A 44 -8.76 1.85 -11.10
C PHE A 44 -9.05 1.58 -9.62
N SER A 45 -8.49 0.50 -9.05
CA SER A 45 -8.64 0.16 -7.63
C SER A 45 -8.10 1.22 -6.65
N ARG A 46 -7.27 2.16 -7.12
CA ARG A 46 -6.81 3.30 -6.30
C ARG A 46 -7.73 4.51 -6.41
N ALA A 47 -8.45 4.62 -7.52
CA ALA A 47 -9.37 5.72 -7.79
C ALA A 47 -10.77 5.44 -7.20
N ASP A 48 -11.26 4.21 -7.36
CA ASP A 48 -12.49 3.70 -6.75
C ASP A 48 -12.25 3.43 -5.25
N LYS A 49 -12.70 4.36 -4.40
CA LYS A 49 -12.47 4.27 -2.95
C LYS A 49 -13.55 3.47 -2.25
N ASN A 50 -14.78 3.58 -2.73
CA ASN A 50 -15.92 2.85 -2.18
C ASN A 50 -16.02 1.40 -2.70
N LYS A 51 -15.16 1.01 -3.66
CA LYS A 51 -15.06 -0.31 -4.28
C LYS A 51 -16.38 -0.74 -4.93
N ASN A 52 -17.11 0.21 -5.50
CA ASN A 52 -18.38 -0.06 -6.15
C ASN A 52 -18.23 -0.45 -7.64
N GLY A 53 -17.00 -0.54 -8.14
CA GLY A 53 -16.72 -0.89 -9.53
C GLY A 53 -16.96 0.25 -10.51
N ARG A 54 -17.14 1.48 -10.01
CA ARG A 54 -17.30 2.71 -10.78
C ARG A 54 -16.42 3.79 -10.15
N ILE A 55 -16.08 4.82 -10.93
CA ILE A 55 -15.41 6.00 -10.39
C ILE A 55 -16.39 7.15 -10.52
N GLU A 56 -16.89 7.62 -9.40
CA GLU A 56 -17.79 8.77 -9.37
C GLU A 56 -17.02 10.08 -9.59
N SER A 57 -17.70 11.13 -10.04
CA SER A 57 -17.08 12.45 -10.27
C SER A 57 -16.40 12.99 -9.01
N GLU A 58 -17.01 12.77 -7.85
CA GLU A 58 -16.47 13.17 -6.56
C GLU A 58 -15.21 12.36 -6.18
N GLU A 59 -15.14 11.07 -6.52
CA GLU A 59 -13.94 10.25 -6.27
C GLU A 59 -12.77 10.67 -7.16
N LEU A 60 -13.07 10.97 -8.43
CA LEU A 60 -12.09 11.48 -9.39
C LEU A 60 -11.58 12.87 -9.01
N LEU A 61 -12.48 13.77 -8.60
CA LEU A 61 -12.16 15.15 -8.25
C LEU A 61 -11.63 15.29 -6.83
N GLY A 62 -11.96 14.39 -5.90
CA GLY A 62 -11.54 14.49 -4.50
C GLY A 62 -10.02 14.50 -4.32
N ALA A 63 -9.29 13.71 -5.13
CA ALA A 63 -7.82 13.77 -5.17
C ALA A 63 -7.31 15.11 -5.72
N ARG A 64 -8.00 15.68 -6.71
CA ARG A 64 -7.64 16.96 -7.34
C ARG A 64 -7.94 18.14 -6.42
N ARG A 65 -9.08 18.15 -5.72
CA ARG A 65 -9.45 19.17 -4.73
C ARG A 65 -8.43 19.24 -3.58
N LYS A 66 -7.99 18.09 -3.07
CA LYS A 66 -6.93 18.03 -2.03
C LYS A 66 -5.59 18.58 -2.53
N ALA A 67 -5.24 18.28 -3.79
CA ALA A 67 -4.02 18.84 -4.38
C ALA A 67 -4.14 20.35 -4.58
N PHE A 68 -5.29 20.83 -5.06
CA PHE A 68 -5.59 22.25 -5.23
C PHE A 68 -5.49 23.01 -3.91
N ALA A 69 -6.17 22.53 -2.86
CA ALA A 69 -6.13 23.13 -1.52
C ALA A 69 -4.72 23.13 -0.88
N LYS A 70 -3.80 22.29 -1.37
CA LYS A 70 -2.40 22.30 -0.92
C LYS A 70 -1.55 23.36 -1.64
N LEU A 71 -1.95 23.72 -2.86
CA LEU A 71 -1.26 24.71 -3.69
C LEU A 71 -1.79 26.12 -3.43
N ASP A 72 -3.11 26.26 -3.28
CA ASP A 72 -3.81 27.50 -2.96
C ASP A 72 -3.62 27.80 -1.45
N LYS A 73 -2.65 28.67 -1.14
CA LYS A 73 -2.34 29.01 0.26
C LYS A 73 -3.21 30.14 0.78
N ASN A 74 -3.66 31.01 -0.12
CA ASN A 74 -4.50 32.16 0.23
C ASN A 74 -5.99 31.80 0.34
N GLY A 75 -6.41 30.64 -0.17
CA GLY A 75 -7.77 30.12 -0.06
C GLY A 75 -8.77 30.85 -0.95
N ASN A 76 -8.32 31.52 -2.02
CA ASN A 76 -9.19 32.30 -2.90
C ASN A 76 -9.86 31.47 -4.00
N GLY A 77 -9.56 30.16 -4.09
CA GLY A 77 -10.14 29.26 -5.09
C GLY A 77 -9.48 29.37 -6.47
N SER A 78 -8.34 30.06 -6.59
CA SER A 78 -7.55 30.22 -7.81
C SER A 78 -6.05 30.03 -7.51
N LEU A 79 -5.29 29.48 -8.46
CA LEU A 79 -3.84 29.42 -8.32
C LEU A 79 -3.22 30.63 -9.03
N SER A 80 -2.63 31.53 -8.26
CA SER A 80 -1.71 32.53 -8.84
C SER A 80 -0.48 31.84 -9.44
N PHE A 81 0.22 32.54 -10.33
CA PHE A 81 1.45 32.02 -10.95
C PHE A 81 2.48 31.62 -9.90
N ASP A 82 2.64 32.43 -8.85
CA ASP A 82 3.60 32.16 -7.76
C ASP A 82 3.21 30.93 -6.93
N GLU A 83 1.92 30.73 -6.65
CA GLU A 83 1.42 29.53 -5.95
C GLU A 83 1.60 28.26 -6.79
N TRP A 84 1.34 28.35 -8.09
CA TRP A 84 1.56 27.23 -9.00
C TRP A 84 3.05 26.92 -9.18
N ALA A 85 3.87 27.96 -9.32
CA ALA A 85 5.30 27.86 -9.56
C ALA A 85 6.12 27.70 -8.27
N THR A 86 5.51 27.67 -7.08
CA THR A 86 6.23 27.62 -5.79
C THR A 86 7.33 26.54 -5.79
N LYS A 87 7.04 25.32 -6.27
CA LYS A 87 8.06 24.26 -6.34
C LYS A 87 9.21 24.56 -7.31
N THR A 88 8.94 25.28 -8.40
CA THR A 88 9.94 25.68 -9.38
C THR A 88 10.78 26.82 -8.83
N ILE A 89 10.14 27.79 -8.17
CA ILE A 89 10.79 28.91 -7.49
C ILE A 89 11.70 28.38 -6.37
N ASP A 90 11.21 27.49 -5.51
CA ASP A 90 11.99 26.87 -4.44
C ASP A 90 13.22 26.14 -4.99
N LYS A 91 13.05 25.37 -6.07
CA LYS A 91 14.17 24.67 -6.73
C LYS A 91 15.18 25.62 -7.33
N PHE A 92 14.71 26.70 -7.96
CA PHE A 92 15.57 27.73 -8.52
C PHE A 92 16.39 28.39 -7.41
N ALA A 93 15.73 28.81 -6.31
CA ALA A 93 16.40 29.43 -5.16
C ALA A 93 17.41 28.49 -4.47
N VAL A 94 17.18 27.18 -4.50
CA VAL A 94 18.16 26.19 -3.99
C VAL A 94 19.35 26.01 -4.96
N ALA A 95 19.12 26.15 -6.26
CA ALA A 95 20.15 25.96 -7.28
C ALA A 95 21.01 27.22 -7.48
N ASP A 96 20.41 28.40 -7.43
CA ASP A 96 21.06 29.72 -7.50
C ASP A 96 21.68 30.05 -6.15
N ARG A 97 22.91 29.58 -5.93
CA ARG A 97 23.58 29.69 -4.63
C ARG A 97 24.08 31.10 -4.37
N ASP A 98 24.47 31.80 -5.42
CA ASP A 98 24.98 33.16 -5.32
C ASP A 98 23.87 34.22 -5.34
N ARG A 99 22.62 33.82 -5.61
CA ARG A 99 21.44 34.69 -5.68
C ARG A 99 21.58 35.73 -6.78
N SER A 100 22.26 35.39 -7.87
CA SER A 100 22.45 36.26 -9.02
C SER A 100 21.21 36.38 -9.90
N GLY A 101 20.21 35.50 -9.73
CA GLY A 101 19.02 35.45 -10.56
C GLY A 101 19.23 34.72 -11.89
N PHE A 102 20.39 34.10 -12.10
CA PHE A 102 20.69 33.26 -13.27
C PHE A 102 21.37 31.97 -12.82
N LEU A 103 21.07 30.85 -13.48
CA LEU A 103 21.76 29.59 -13.20
C LEU A 103 22.95 29.42 -14.14
N THR A 104 24.14 29.31 -13.58
CA THR A 104 25.31 28.83 -14.31
C THR A 104 25.13 27.35 -14.68
N ARG A 105 25.95 26.84 -15.62
CA ARG A 105 25.90 25.41 -16.00
C ARG A 105 26.09 24.47 -14.80
N ALA A 106 26.94 24.86 -13.87
CA ALA A 106 27.22 24.08 -12.66
C ALA A 106 26.01 24.06 -11.72
N GLU A 107 25.34 25.20 -11.54
CA GLU A 107 24.15 25.32 -10.69
C GLU A 107 22.95 24.62 -11.31
N TYR A 108 22.73 24.77 -12.61
CA TYR A 108 21.64 24.10 -13.31
C TYR A 108 21.74 22.56 -13.18
N ALA A 109 22.96 22.00 -13.23
CA ALA A 109 23.17 20.56 -13.06
C ALA A 109 22.66 20.03 -11.71
N THR A 110 22.60 20.87 -10.67
CA THR A 110 22.08 20.48 -9.35
C THR A 110 20.57 20.31 -9.30
N THR A 111 19.83 20.83 -10.30
CA THR A 111 18.37 20.68 -10.40
C THR A 111 17.93 19.34 -11.00
N ALA A 112 18.90 18.50 -11.43
CA ALA A 112 18.63 17.22 -12.06
C ALA A 112 17.79 16.28 -11.15
N PRO A 113 16.83 15.52 -11.70
CA PRO A 113 16.09 14.52 -10.94
C PRO A 113 17.07 13.51 -10.32
N PRO A 114 16.87 13.10 -9.05
CA PRO A 114 17.72 12.09 -8.44
C PRO A 114 17.63 10.78 -9.23
N PRO A 115 18.75 10.02 -9.34
CA PRO A 115 18.74 8.75 -10.05
C PRO A 115 17.73 7.80 -9.39
N PRO A 116 17.05 6.94 -10.18
CA PRO A 116 16.09 5.99 -9.62
C PRO A 116 16.80 5.09 -8.61
N LYS A 117 16.26 4.99 -7.39
CA LYS A 117 16.77 4.06 -6.38
C LYS A 117 16.63 2.63 -6.92
N ARG A 118 17.75 1.92 -7.08
CA ARG A 118 17.74 0.50 -7.46
C ARG A 118 17.03 -0.26 -6.34
N ARG A 119 15.96 -0.97 -6.67
CA ARG A 119 15.29 -1.85 -5.71
C ARG A 119 16.25 -3.01 -5.43
N ALA A 120 16.70 -3.16 -4.19
CA ALA A 120 17.42 -4.36 -3.80
C ALA A 120 16.47 -5.56 -3.98
N CYS A 121 16.94 -6.61 -4.65
CA CYS A 121 16.19 -7.86 -4.76
C CYS A 121 15.99 -8.43 -3.36
N SER A 122 14.75 -8.80 -3.02
CA SER A 122 14.39 -9.36 -1.72
C SER A 122 14.64 -10.87 -1.62
N CYS A 123 15.33 -11.48 -2.58
CA CYS A 123 15.77 -12.87 -2.46
C CYS A 123 17.01 -12.91 -1.57
N GLY A 124 16.85 -13.41 -0.34
CA GLY A 124 17.99 -13.74 0.52
C GLY A 124 18.83 -14.86 -0.11
N PRO A 125 20.12 -14.99 0.27
CA PRO A 125 20.96 -16.06 -0.24
C PRO A 125 20.41 -17.40 0.25
N ALA A 126 20.16 -18.33 -0.66
CA ALA A 126 19.91 -19.72 -0.31
C ALA A 126 21.11 -20.22 0.50
N THR A 127 20.90 -20.54 1.78
CA THR A 127 21.87 -21.23 2.60
C THR A 127 22.12 -22.59 1.97
N ASN A 128 23.29 -22.76 1.34
CA ASN A 128 23.81 -24.07 0.96
C ASN A 128 23.98 -24.88 2.25
N VAL A 129 23.06 -25.79 2.52
CA VAL A 129 23.25 -26.85 3.51
C VAL A 129 24.13 -27.89 2.83
N ALA A 130 25.43 -27.68 2.92
CA ALA A 130 26.42 -28.67 2.49
C ALA A 130 26.30 -29.88 3.42
N SER A 131 26.13 -31.04 2.80
CA SER A 131 26.29 -32.37 3.37
C SER A 131 27.56 -32.46 4.20
N ALA A 132 27.42 -32.98 5.42
CA ALA A 132 28.50 -33.59 6.17
C ALA A 132 27.94 -34.88 6.78
N ASP A 133 28.14 -35.98 6.05
CA ASP A 133 28.18 -37.33 6.59
C ASP A 133 29.21 -37.40 7.73
N ASP A 134 28.80 -37.91 8.90
CA ASP A 134 29.58 -38.81 9.76
C ASP A 134 28.63 -39.60 10.69
#